data_AF-A0A5C5SRY9-F1
#
_entry.id   AF-A0A5C5SRY9-F1
#
_cell.length_a   1.000
_cell.length_b   1.000
_cell.length_c   1.000
_cell.angle_alpha   90.00
_cell.angle_beta   90.00
_cell.angle_gamma   90.00
#
_symmetry.space_group_name_H-M   'P 1'
#
loop_
_entity.id
_entity.type
_entity.pdbx_description
1 polymer ?
#
loop_
_entity_poly.entity_id
_entity_poly.type
_entity_poly.pdbx_seq_one_letter_code
_entity_poly.pdbx_strand_id
1 'polypeptide(L)'
;MEKHVVCKLLASFLLFLSVSLPIGLSPLAAGEAQQTEEEPMFVVVGPGGPSTPGKQEADPSFSGKTAVVVAGVADDNGNLAIHFSEVTVAKLLVSKKPLEIDMSPADLTFSADNVREIVAAAGDAFTLQLGYDYANKVGNRTAVTDQISIGVKNVGGNNKSVNFSPAAKLAFNVSSSAKNLKGAKKAANGQWKNTAGKKSGKTFTISMKDLGSYTVVSN
;
A
#
# COMPACT_ATOMS: atom_id res chain seq x y z
N MET A 1 26.22 -54.37 -24.63
CA MET A 1 26.01 -53.40 -25.72
C MET A 1 25.84 -52.04 -25.04
N GLU A 2 26.83 -51.13 -25.03
CA GLU A 2 27.30 -50.32 -26.19
C GLU A 2 26.17 -49.46 -26.79
N LYS A 3 26.25 -48.13 -26.98
CA LYS A 3 27.35 -47.11 -26.95
C LYS A 3 26.77 -45.79 -26.36
N HIS A 4 27.43 -44.88 -25.62
CA HIS A 4 28.74 -44.17 -25.70
C HIS A 4 28.80 -42.90 -26.60
N VAL A 5 29.12 -41.74 -25.97
CA VAL A 5 29.63 -40.44 -26.53
C VAL A 5 28.60 -39.67 -27.43
N VAL A 6 28.58 -38.35 -27.73
CA VAL A 6 29.50 -37.18 -27.76
C VAL A 6 28.68 -35.90 -27.43
N CYS A 7 29.09 -34.83 -26.72
CA CYS A 7 30.37 -34.32 -26.16
C CYS A 7 31.23 -33.36 -27.04
N LYS A 8 30.79 -32.10 -27.25
CA LYS A 8 31.60 -30.94 -27.74
C LYS A 8 31.09 -29.64 -27.08
N LEU A 9 31.83 -28.69 -26.45
CA LEU A 9 33.26 -28.30 -26.37
C LEU A 9 33.63 -27.06 -27.22
N LEU A 10 34.17 -26.01 -26.57
CA LEU A 10 35.02 -24.89 -27.10
C LEU A 10 34.34 -23.84 -28.03
N ALA A 11 34.76 -22.56 -28.12
CA ALA A 11 35.79 -21.77 -27.41
C ALA A 11 35.58 -20.24 -27.51
N SER A 12 36.18 -19.49 -26.57
CA SER A 12 37.06 -18.30 -26.77
C SER A 12 36.62 -17.09 -27.63
N PHE A 13 36.68 -15.88 -27.05
CA PHE A 13 37.77 -14.93 -27.39
C PHE A 13 37.97 -13.84 -26.32
N LEU A 14 39.22 -13.56 -25.96
CA LEU A 14 39.60 -12.35 -25.20
C LEU A 14 39.77 -11.17 -26.18
N LEU A 15 39.58 -9.94 -25.70
CA LEU A 15 40.46 -8.85 -26.15
C LEU A 15 40.81 -7.91 -24.99
N PHE A 16 42.10 -7.82 -24.68
CA PHE A 16 42.66 -6.76 -23.84
C PHE A 16 42.74 -5.47 -24.66
N LEU A 17 42.48 -4.32 -24.03
CA LEU A 17 43.06 -3.05 -24.47
C LEU A 17 43.55 -2.26 -23.25
N SER A 18 44.85 -2.37 -22.98
CA SER A 18 45.59 -1.52 -22.05
C SER A 18 46.23 -0.37 -22.81
N VAL A 19 45.98 0.88 -22.40
CA VAL A 19 46.69 2.06 -22.92
C VAL A 19 47.37 2.78 -21.76
N SER A 20 48.67 2.99 -21.90
CA SER A 20 49.54 3.57 -20.87
C SER A 20 49.56 5.10 -20.91
N LEU A 21 49.80 5.70 -19.74
CA LEU A 21 50.10 7.13 -19.54
C LEU A 21 51.35 7.59 -20.30
N PRO A 22 51.49 8.91 -20.48
CA PRO A 22 52.72 9.57 -20.08
C PRO A 22 52.49 10.64 -18.99
N ILE A 23 53.47 10.75 -18.09
CA ILE A 23 53.54 11.77 -17.03
C ILE A 23 54.20 13.04 -17.59
N GLY A 24 53.65 14.20 -17.28
CA GLY A 24 54.29 15.51 -17.46
C GLY A 24 54.12 16.35 -16.19
N LEU A 25 55.20 16.97 -15.70
CA LEU A 25 55.23 17.66 -14.42
C LEU A 25 55.58 19.15 -14.59
N SER A 26 54.84 20.01 -13.86
CA SER A 26 55.18 21.39 -13.46
C SER A 26 55.15 22.50 -14.54
N PRO A 27 55.00 23.80 -14.16
CA PRO A 27 54.73 24.36 -12.82
C PRO A 27 53.51 25.31 -12.72
N LEU A 28 53.04 25.49 -11.49
CA LEU A 28 52.53 26.71 -10.85
C LEU A 28 52.06 27.90 -11.75
N ALA A 29 50.74 28.10 -11.81
CA ALA A 29 50.13 29.41 -12.11
C ALA A 29 48.87 29.58 -11.25
N ALA A 30 48.74 30.73 -10.57
CA ALA A 30 47.63 30.98 -9.66
C ALA A 30 46.32 31.26 -10.41
N GLY A 31 45.26 30.56 -10.03
CA GLY A 31 43.88 30.83 -10.42
C GLY A 31 42.97 30.27 -9.34
N GLU A 32 42.17 31.12 -8.71
CA GLU A 32 41.36 30.77 -7.55
C GLU A 32 40.21 29.83 -7.95
N ALA A 33 40.40 28.53 -7.70
CA ALA A 33 39.31 27.57 -7.67
C ALA A 33 38.70 27.57 -6.27
N GLN A 34 37.59 28.29 -6.08
CA GLN A 34 36.71 28.03 -4.94
C GLN A 34 36.10 26.65 -5.10
N GLN A 35 36.79 25.64 -4.57
CA GLN A 35 36.14 24.40 -4.17
C GLN A 35 35.22 24.74 -2.99
N THR A 36 33.95 25.01 -3.28
CA THR A 36 32.92 24.78 -2.29
C THR A 36 32.87 23.27 -2.09
N GLU A 37 33.62 22.78 -1.10
CA GLU A 37 33.45 21.44 -0.56
C GLU A 37 32.08 21.40 0.12
N GLU A 38 31.02 21.24 -0.68
CA GLU A 38 29.80 20.63 -0.18
C GLU A 38 30.17 19.19 0.18
N GLU A 39 30.56 18.99 1.45
CA GLU A 39 30.73 17.67 2.03
C GLU A 39 29.50 16.83 1.65
N PRO A 40 29.65 15.66 1.01
CA PRO A 40 28.51 14.84 0.65
C PRO A 40 27.83 14.40 1.94
N MET A 41 26.74 15.09 2.32
CA MET A 41 25.97 14.77 3.50
C MET A 41 25.35 13.37 3.32
N PHE A 42 26.03 12.38 3.88
CA PHE A 42 25.49 11.04 4.04
C PHE A 42 24.34 11.09 5.05
N VAL A 43 23.14 11.39 4.56
CA VAL A 43 21.91 11.31 5.35
C VAL A 43 21.76 9.86 5.80
N VAL A 44 22.00 9.61 7.08
CA VAL A 44 21.68 8.33 7.73
C VAL A 44 20.17 8.25 7.83
N VAL A 45 19.56 7.68 6.80
CA VAL A 45 18.13 7.38 6.77
C VAL A 45 17.88 6.27 7.78
N GLY A 46 17.30 6.64 8.92
CA GLY A 46 16.76 5.68 9.88
C GLY A 46 15.65 4.83 9.26
N PRO A 47 15.22 3.73 9.91
CA PRO A 47 14.08 2.95 9.43
C PRO A 47 12.85 3.85 9.31
N GLY A 48 12.40 4.08 8.08
CA GLY A 48 11.46 5.15 7.73
C GLY A 48 12.02 6.11 6.68
N GLY A 49 12.36 5.58 5.50
CA GLY A 49 12.77 6.40 4.35
C GLY A 49 11.70 7.40 3.90
N PRO A 50 12.05 8.39 3.06
CA PRO A 50 11.14 9.46 2.68
C PRO A 50 9.85 8.91 2.08
N SER A 51 8.76 9.06 2.84
CA SER A 51 7.43 8.65 2.42
C SER A 51 7.02 9.51 1.23
N THR A 52 7.02 8.91 0.04
CA THR A 52 6.57 9.59 -1.18
C THR A 52 5.05 9.63 -1.12
N PRO A 53 4.40 10.81 -1.20
CA PRO A 53 2.94 10.90 -1.16
C PRO A 53 2.28 9.91 -2.12
N GLY A 54 1.29 9.18 -1.60
CA GLY A 54 0.59 8.11 -2.31
C GLY A 54 1.31 6.76 -2.42
N LYS A 55 2.51 6.59 -1.85
CA LYS A 55 3.22 5.30 -1.80
C LYS A 55 3.82 5.01 -0.42
N GLN A 56 3.61 3.80 0.07
CA GLN A 56 4.06 3.35 1.39
C GLN A 56 4.46 1.88 1.35
N GLU A 57 5.50 1.48 2.09
CA GLU A 57 5.72 0.09 2.49
C GLU A 57 4.98 -0.18 3.81
N ALA A 58 4.31 -1.32 3.91
CA ALA A 58 3.63 -1.73 5.13
C ALA A 58 4.65 -2.15 6.19
N ASP A 59 4.69 -1.38 7.29
CA ASP A 59 5.38 -1.76 8.53
C ASP A 59 4.35 -1.90 9.67
N PRO A 60 3.73 -3.09 9.84
CA PRO A 60 2.71 -3.28 10.86
C PRO A 60 3.33 -3.36 12.26
N SER A 61 2.82 -2.56 13.18
CA SER A 61 3.14 -2.68 14.60
C SER A 61 2.38 -3.85 15.22
N PHE A 62 3.12 -4.87 15.70
CA PHE A 62 2.57 -6.10 16.29
C PHE A 62 2.43 -6.07 17.83
N SER A 63 2.73 -4.94 18.47
CA SER A 63 2.76 -4.79 19.93
C SER A 63 1.39 -4.95 20.62
N GLY A 64 0.31 -4.65 19.89
CA GLY A 64 -1.07 -4.70 20.38
C GLY A 64 -1.78 -6.04 20.19
N LYS A 65 -3.11 -6.04 20.32
CA LYS A 65 -3.98 -7.18 19.97
C LYS A 65 -4.23 -7.28 18.47
N THR A 66 -4.24 -6.14 17.78
CA THR A 66 -4.22 -6.00 16.32
C THR A 66 -2.78 -5.77 15.84
N ALA A 67 -2.52 -6.06 14.56
CA ALA A 67 -1.34 -5.58 13.85
C ALA A 67 -1.75 -4.28 13.14
N VAL A 68 -1.13 -3.15 13.48
CA VAL A 68 -1.58 -1.82 13.03
C VAL A 68 -0.60 -1.24 12.01
N VAL A 69 -1.09 -0.88 10.83
CA VAL A 69 -0.38 -0.05 9.85
C VAL A 69 -1.04 1.33 9.86
N VAL A 70 -0.27 2.37 10.22
CA VAL A 70 -0.74 3.75 10.07
C VAL A 70 -0.61 4.15 8.60
N ALA A 71 -1.70 4.59 7.99
CA ALA A 71 -1.72 5.05 6.60
C ALA A 71 -0.96 6.38 6.46
N GLY A 72 -0.07 6.43 5.47
CA GLY A 72 0.66 7.63 5.09
C GLY A 72 -0.22 8.67 4.36
N VAL A 73 0.42 9.73 3.89
CA VAL A 73 -0.24 10.80 3.12
C VAL A 73 -0.53 10.30 1.70
N ALA A 74 -1.76 10.52 1.23
CA ALA A 74 -2.16 10.24 -0.15
C ALA A 74 -1.49 11.20 -1.15
N ASP A 75 -1.52 10.86 -2.44
CA ASP A 75 -1.11 11.78 -3.52
C ASP A 75 -2.16 12.90 -3.74
N ASP A 76 -1.83 13.85 -4.61
CA ASP A 76 -2.71 14.99 -4.96
C ASP A 76 -4.07 14.55 -5.55
N ASN A 77 -4.19 13.30 -6.00
CA ASN A 77 -5.42 12.70 -6.51
C ASN A 77 -6.16 11.87 -5.45
N GLY A 78 -5.74 11.93 -4.18
CA GLY A 78 -6.34 11.21 -3.06
C GLY A 78 -5.99 9.73 -3.00
N ASN A 79 -4.98 9.23 -3.73
CA ASN A 79 -4.63 7.80 -3.74
C ASN A 79 -3.47 7.48 -2.79
N LEU A 80 -3.53 6.32 -2.15
CA LEU A 80 -2.43 5.73 -1.38
C LEU A 80 -2.28 4.25 -1.73
N ALA A 81 -1.07 3.86 -2.13
CA ALA A 81 -0.68 2.48 -2.37
C ALA A 81 0.23 2.00 -1.23
N ILE A 82 -0.29 1.09 -0.40
CA ILE A 82 0.46 0.44 0.68
C ILE A 82 0.90 -0.94 0.18
N HIS A 83 2.20 -1.13 -0.05
CA HIS A 83 2.76 -2.43 -0.45
C HIS A 83 3.00 -3.32 0.78
N PHE A 84 2.61 -4.59 0.65
CA PHE A 84 2.86 -5.64 1.63
C PHE A 84 3.78 -6.66 0.98
N SER A 85 5.07 -6.62 1.34
CA SER A 85 6.07 -7.61 0.93
C SER A 85 5.81 -9.00 1.56
N GLU A 86 6.38 -10.05 0.94
CA GLU A 86 6.27 -11.45 1.38
C GLU A 86 6.58 -11.63 2.87
N VAL A 87 7.62 -10.95 3.36
CA VAL A 87 8.05 -10.98 4.75
C VAL A 87 7.00 -10.37 5.68
N THR A 88 6.39 -9.25 5.29
CA THR A 88 5.33 -8.61 6.07
C THR A 88 4.06 -9.46 6.09
N VAL A 89 3.67 -10.06 4.96
CA VAL A 89 2.53 -10.97 4.87
C VAL A 89 2.75 -12.24 5.70
N ALA A 90 3.94 -12.84 5.64
CA ALA A 90 4.30 -14.00 6.46
C ALA A 90 4.18 -13.69 7.97
N LYS A 91 4.68 -12.53 8.42
CA LYS A 91 4.51 -12.06 9.82
C LYS A 91 3.04 -11.92 10.20
N LEU A 92 2.21 -11.32 9.34
CA LEU A 92 0.77 -11.16 9.57
C LEU A 92 0.07 -12.53 9.74
N LEU A 93 0.30 -13.46 8.80
CA LEU A 93 -0.29 -14.80 8.82
C LEU A 93 0.12 -15.63 10.06
N VAL A 94 1.40 -15.56 10.45
CA VAL A 94 1.93 -16.24 11.65
C VAL A 94 1.36 -15.61 12.93
N SER A 95 1.23 -14.29 12.99
CA SER A 95 0.72 -13.59 14.18
C SER A 95 -0.73 -13.94 14.51
N LYS A 96 -1.53 -14.29 13.49
CA LYS A 96 -2.99 -14.50 13.55
C LYS A 96 -3.77 -13.31 14.15
N LYS A 97 -3.15 -12.13 14.26
CA LYS A 97 -3.82 -10.89 14.68
C LYS A 97 -4.70 -10.37 13.53
N PRO A 98 -5.81 -9.66 13.80
CA PRO A 98 -6.44 -8.82 12.80
C PRO A 98 -5.46 -7.74 12.34
N LEU A 99 -5.47 -7.44 11.04
CA LEU A 99 -4.76 -6.30 10.45
C LEU A 99 -5.67 -5.08 10.48
N GLU A 100 -5.17 -3.98 11.00
CA GLU A 100 -5.84 -2.69 11.09
C GLU A 100 -5.04 -1.68 10.29
N ILE A 101 -5.70 -1.00 9.35
CA ILE A 101 -5.16 0.17 8.66
C ILE A 101 -5.82 1.38 9.32
N ASP A 102 -5.06 2.09 10.14
CA ASP A 102 -5.45 3.36 10.74
C ASP A 102 -5.36 4.42 9.65
N MET A 103 -6.52 4.95 9.23
CA MET A 103 -6.61 6.02 8.24
C MET A 103 -7.38 7.15 8.91
N SER A 104 -6.91 8.39 8.88
CA SER A 104 -7.74 9.50 9.35
C SER A 104 -8.67 9.95 8.20
N PRO A 105 -10.02 9.91 8.33
CA PRO A 105 -10.82 9.75 9.55
C PRO A 105 -11.63 8.43 9.65
N ALA A 106 -11.14 7.30 9.13
CA ALA A 106 -11.82 5.99 9.21
C ALA A 106 -10.86 4.78 9.28
N ASP A 107 -11.15 3.79 10.13
CA ASP A 107 -10.29 2.61 10.31
C ASP A 107 -10.75 1.43 9.45
N LEU A 108 -9.82 0.74 8.78
CA LEU A 108 -10.10 -0.47 7.99
C LEU A 108 -9.51 -1.70 8.70
N THR A 109 -10.37 -2.57 9.23
CA THR A 109 -9.95 -3.80 9.91
C THR A 109 -10.26 -5.05 9.07
N PHE A 110 -9.20 -5.80 8.76
CA PHE A 110 -9.25 -7.15 8.23
C PHE A 110 -9.06 -8.17 9.37
N SER A 111 -9.93 -9.17 9.47
CA SER A 111 -9.65 -10.32 10.34
C SER A 111 -8.46 -11.14 9.81
N ALA A 112 -7.88 -12.02 10.63
CA ALA A 112 -6.82 -12.92 10.17
C ALA A 112 -7.26 -13.83 9.01
N ASP A 113 -8.56 -14.14 8.91
CA ASP A 113 -9.12 -14.87 7.77
C ASP A 113 -9.24 -13.99 6.53
N ASN A 114 -9.57 -12.70 6.69
CA ASN A 114 -9.56 -11.76 5.56
C ASN A 114 -8.15 -11.54 4.98
N VAL A 115 -7.11 -11.57 5.82
CA VAL A 115 -5.72 -11.56 5.33
C VAL A 115 -5.43 -12.82 4.50
N ARG A 116 -5.93 -14.00 4.91
CA ARG A 116 -5.81 -15.24 4.11
C ARG A 116 -6.59 -15.16 2.79
N GLU A 117 -7.79 -14.58 2.80
CA GLU A 117 -8.60 -14.37 1.59
C GLU A 117 -7.92 -13.41 0.60
N ILE A 118 -7.28 -12.34 1.10
CA ILE A 118 -6.43 -11.45 0.29
C ILE A 118 -5.27 -12.21 -0.32
N VAL A 119 -4.51 -12.96 0.48
CA VAL A 119 -3.35 -13.73 0.03
C VAL A 119 -3.74 -14.80 -1.00
N ALA A 120 -4.86 -15.48 -0.81
CA ALA A 120 -5.38 -16.47 -1.76
C ALA A 120 -5.74 -15.86 -3.13
N ALA A 121 -6.13 -14.58 -3.18
CA ALA A 121 -6.50 -13.88 -4.41
C ALA A 121 -5.32 -13.14 -5.08
N ALA A 122 -4.40 -12.59 -4.28
CA ALA A 122 -3.35 -11.67 -4.73
C ALA A 122 -1.93 -12.26 -4.70
N GLY A 123 -1.67 -13.28 -3.87
CA GLY A 123 -0.35 -13.81 -3.60
C GLY A 123 0.18 -13.43 -2.22
N ASP A 124 1.38 -13.93 -1.92
CA ASP A 124 2.17 -13.64 -0.72
C ASP A 124 2.74 -12.22 -0.68
N ALA A 125 2.82 -11.51 -1.81
CA ALA A 125 3.00 -10.06 -1.86
C ALA A 125 1.87 -9.36 -2.63
N PHE A 126 1.40 -8.23 -2.11
CA PHE A 126 0.30 -7.46 -2.69
C PHE A 126 0.42 -5.96 -2.40
N THR A 127 -0.42 -5.15 -3.04
CA THR A 127 -0.58 -3.72 -2.73
C THR A 127 -2.03 -3.44 -2.39
N LEU A 128 -2.27 -2.94 -1.18
CA LEU A 128 -3.55 -2.35 -0.80
C LEU A 128 -3.63 -0.96 -1.42
N GLN A 129 -4.67 -0.72 -2.22
CA GLN A 129 -4.96 0.58 -2.79
C GLN A 129 -6.10 1.23 -2.02
N LEU A 130 -5.87 2.46 -1.58
CA LEU A 130 -6.83 3.34 -0.93
C LEU A 130 -7.02 4.57 -1.82
N GLY A 131 -8.26 5.03 -1.97
CA GLY A 131 -8.59 6.26 -2.70
C GLY A 131 -9.62 7.06 -1.91
N TYR A 132 -9.23 8.24 -1.45
CA TYR A 132 -10.07 9.18 -0.70
C TYR A 132 -10.70 10.16 -1.69
N ASP A 133 -12.03 10.20 -1.73
CA ASP A 133 -12.78 11.06 -2.66
C ASP A 133 -13.89 11.81 -1.91
N TYR A 134 -13.91 13.13 -2.07
CA TYR A 134 -14.83 14.01 -1.35
C TYR A 134 -16.22 13.98 -1.97
N ALA A 135 -17.26 13.80 -1.15
CA ALA A 135 -18.62 13.83 -1.64
C ALA A 135 -19.62 14.41 -0.64
N ASN A 136 -20.37 15.42 -1.09
CA ASN A 136 -21.53 15.93 -0.37
C ASN A 136 -22.82 15.14 -0.67
N LYS A 137 -22.89 14.44 -1.80
CA LYS A 137 -24.07 13.65 -2.21
C LYS A 137 -23.70 12.31 -2.82
N VAL A 138 -24.50 11.30 -2.49
CA VAL A 138 -24.31 9.89 -2.85
C VAL A 138 -25.63 9.34 -3.39
N GLY A 139 -25.87 9.60 -4.68
CA GLY A 139 -27.21 9.60 -5.26
C GLY A 139 -28.04 10.75 -4.67
N ASN A 140 -29.30 10.48 -4.32
CA ASN A 140 -30.22 11.50 -3.78
C ASN A 140 -30.05 11.75 -2.27
N ARG A 141 -28.98 11.24 -1.63
CA ARG A 141 -28.75 11.32 -0.18
C ARG A 141 -27.52 12.16 0.12
N THR A 142 -27.53 12.83 1.26
CA THR A 142 -26.35 13.54 1.79
C THR A 142 -25.32 12.53 2.29
N ALA A 143 -24.08 12.66 1.84
CA ALA A 143 -22.96 11.96 2.46
C ALA A 143 -22.54 12.70 3.73
N VAL A 144 -22.19 11.93 4.77
CA VAL A 144 -21.76 12.46 6.07
C VAL A 144 -20.29 12.14 6.38
N THR A 145 -19.63 11.44 5.46
CA THR A 145 -18.20 11.12 5.45
C THR A 145 -17.71 11.17 4.01
N ASP A 146 -16.41 11.33 3.82
CA ASP A 146 -15.77 11.11 2.53
C ASP A 146 -16.00 9.67 2.03
N GLN A 147 -15.74 9.45 0.74
CA GLN A 147 -15.72 8.13 0.15
C GLN A 147 -14.32 7.53 0.28
N ILE A 148 -14.26 6.24 0.61
CA ILE A 148 -13.03 5.47 0.60
C ILE A 148 -13.21 4.31 -0.38
N SER A 149 -12.40 4.34 -1.43
CA SER A 149 -12.25 3.27 -2.41
C SER A 149 -11.12 2.35 -1.97
N ILE A 150 -11.41 1.05 -1.84
CA ILE A 150 -10.47 0.05 -1.34
C ILE A 150 -10.32 -1.03 -2.40
N GLY A 151 -9.09 -1.28 -2.83
CA GLY A 151 -8.73 -2.31 -3.81
C GLY A 151 -7.46 -3.06 -3.40
N VAL A 152 -7.22 -4.21 -4.03
CA VAL A 152 -5.98 -4.99 -3.85
C VAL A 152 -5.41 -5.28 -5.23
N LYS A 153 -4.09 -5.12 -5.38
CA LYS A 153 -3.32 -5.53 -6.55
C LYS A 153 -2.35 -6.64 -6.19
N ASN A 154 -2.12 -7.59 -7.10
CA ASN A 154 -0.99 -8.51 -7.00
C ASN A 154 0.33 -7.85 -7.44
N VAL A 155 1.46 -8.55 -7.26
CA VAL A 155 2.79 -8.12 -7.75
C VAL A 155 2.79 -7.72 -9.22
N GLY A 156 2.00 -8.39 -10.07
CA GLY A 156 1.82 -8.04 -11.48
C GLY A 156 0.96 -6.80 -11.75
N GLY A 157 0.60 -6.02 -10.73
CA GLY A 157 -0.18 -4.79 -10.85
C GLY A 157 -1.68 -4.97 -11.15
N ASN A 158 -2.18 -6.21 -11.21
CA ASN A 158 -3.56 -6.51 -11.58
C ASN A 158 -4.48 -6.44 -10.37
N ASN A 159 -5.61 -5.74 -10.53
CA ASN A 159 -6.66 -5.68 -9.51
C ASN A 159 -7.23 -7.07 -9.21
N LYS A 160 -7.47 -7.35 -7.93
CA LYS A 160 -8.02 -8.61 -7.44
C LYS A 160 -9.33 -8.38 -6.72
N SER A 161 -10.34 -9.17 -7.09
CA SER A 161 -11.56 -9.29 -6.29
C SER A 161 -11.27 -10.20 -5.10
N VAL A 162 -11.67 -9.76 -3.91
CA VAL A 162 -11.63 -10.54 -2.68
C VAL A 162 -13.03 -10.52 -2.08
N ASN A 163 -13.52 -11.68 -1.66
CA ASN A 163 -14.77 -11.83 -0.91
C ASN A 163 -14.39 -12.18 0.53
N PHE A 164 -15.09 -11.58 1.50
CA PHE A 164 -14.74 -11.63 2.91
C PHE A 164 -15.75 -12.43 3.74
N SER A 165 -15.31 -13.51 4.38
CA SER A 165 -16.08 -14.38 5.28
C SER A 165 -15.25 -14.77 6.51
N PRO A 166 -15.36 -14.04 7.65
CA PRO A 166 -16.36 -13.01 7.96
C PRO A 166 -16.14 -11.69 7.23
N ALA A 167 -17.15 -10.82 7.18
CA ALA A 167 -17.01 -9.49 6.59
C ALA A 167 -15.92 -8.66 7.28
N ALA A 168 -15.08 -8.00 6.49
CA ALA A 168 -14.14 -6.98 6.96
C ALA A 168 -14.91 -5.74 7.49
N LYS A 169 -14.23 -4.86 8.21
CA LYS A 169 -14.84 -3.69 8.86
C LYS A 169 -14.23 -2.40 8.34
N LEU A 170 -15.07 -1.42 8.02
CA LEU A 170 -14.65 -0.05 7.73
C LEU A 170 -15.40 0.91 8.65
N ALA A 171 -14.69 1.55 9.56
CA ALA A 171 -15.22 2.28 10.70
C ALA A 171 -14.99 3.79 10.52
N PHE A 172 -16.00 4.51 10.05
CA PHE A 172 -15.89 5.95 9.86
C PHE A 172 -16.17 6.73 11.14
N ASN A 173 -15.39 7.78 11.40
CA ASN A 173 -15.76 8.80 12.37
C ASN A 173 -16.95 9.62 11.86
N VAL A 174 -17.95 9.80 12.73
CA VAL A 174 -19.19 10.52 12.47
C VAL A 174 -19.61 11.32 13.71
N SER A 175 -20.36 12.40 13.53
CA SER A 175 -20.91 13.15 14.68
C SER A 175 -21.73 12.24 15.60
N SER A 176 -21.55 12.36 16.92
CA SER A 176 -22.35 11.65 17.93
C SER A 176 -23.85 11.94 17.79
N SER A 177 -24.22 13.17 17.40
CA SER A 177 -25.61 13.59 17.21
C SER A 177 -26.26 13.11 15.90
N ALA A 178 -25.47 12.65 14.91
CA ALA A 178 -25.99 12.21 13.62
C ALA A 178 -26.93 11.00 13.74
N LYS A 179 -28.15 11.11 13.20
CA LYS A 179 -29.19 10.06 13.22
C LYS A 179 -29.40 9.48 11.82
N ASN A 180 -30.15 8.38 11.75
CA ASN A 180 -30.61 7.76 10.49
C ASN A 180 -29.50 7.36 9.49
N LEU A 181 -28.27 7.17 9.98
CA LEU A 181 -27.12 6.82 9.14
C LEU A 181 -27.25 5.43 8.50
N LYS A 182 -26.76 5.33 7.26
CA LYS A 182 -26.63 4.08 6.51
C LYS A 182 -25.24 4.00 5.90
N GLY A 183 -24.67 2.80 5.86
CA GLY A 183 -23.52 2.53 5.00
C GLY A 183 -23.99 2.49 3.54
N ALA A 184 -23.22 3.07 2.64
CA ALA A 184 -23.44 3.00 1.20
C ALA A 184 -22.22 2.38 0.50
N LYS A 185 -22.48 1.56 -0.52
CA LYS A 185 -21.46 1.00 -1.43
C LYS A 185 -21.80 1.39 -2.88
N LYS A 186 -20.79 1.76 -3.67
CA LYS A 186 -20.90 1.93 -5.13
C LYS A 186 -20.93 0.55 -5.79
N ALA A 187 -21.99 0.24 -6.52
CA ALA A 187 -22.09 -0.97 -7.32
C ALA A 187 -21.36 -0.82 -8.66
N ALA A 188 -21.10 -1.93 -9.35
CA ALA A 188 -20.39 -1.95 -10.64
C ALA A 188 -21.06 -1.09 -11.74
N ASN A 189 -22.39 -0.90 -11.68
CA ASN A 189 -23.14 -0.02 -12.57
C ASN A 189 -23.11 1.46 -12.14
N GLY A 190 -22.19 1.86 -11.25
CA GLY A 190 -22.04 3.22 -10.72
C GLY A 190 -23.09 3.64 -9.67
N GLN A 191 -24.18 2.88 -9.50
CA GLN A 191 -25.25 3.23 -8.55
C GLN A 191 -24.86 2.93 -7.10
N TRP A 192 -25.26 3.79 -6.18
CA TRP A 192 -25.01 3.60 -4.75
C TRP A 192 -26.14 2.84 -4.08
N LYS A 193 -25.80 1.73 -3.42
CA LYS A 193 -26.75 0.86 -2.69
C LYS A 193 -26.46 0.91 -1.19
N ASN A 194 -27.48 0.65 -0.36
CA ASN A 194 -27.29 0.45 1.07
C ASN A 194 -26.46 -0.81 1.32
N THR A 195 -25.53 -0.74 2.26
CA THR A 195 -24.81 -1.90 2.79
C THR A 195 -25.00 -2.03 4.30
N ALA A 196 -24.72 -3.21 4.85
CA ALA A 196 -24.83 -3.47 6.27
C ALA A 196 -23.82 -2.61 7.05
N GLY A 197 -24.28 -2.03 8.15
CA GLY A 197 -23.43 -1.26 9.06
C GLY A 197 -24.20 -0.80 10.29
N LYS A 198 -23.47 -0.39 11.33
CA LYS A 198 -24.03 0.01 12.63
C LYS A 198 -23.28 1.20 13.20
N LYS A 199 -24.03 2.14 13.79
CA LYS A 199 -23.46 3.23 14.61
C LYS A 199 -23.19 2.77 16.03
N SER A 200 -22.05 3.15 16.59
CA SER A 200 -21.71 3.09 18.01
C SER A 200 -21.01 4.37 18.43
N GLY A 201 -21.61 5.18 19.31
CA GLY A 201 -21.02 6.44 19.76
C GLY A 201 -20.74 7.43 18.61
N LYS A 202 -19.45 7.71 18.36
CA LYS A 202 -18.95 8.58 17.27
C LYS A 202 -18.50 7.80 16.03
N THR A 203 -18.76 6.49 15.95
CA THR A 203 -18.25 5.64 14.87
C THR A 203 -19.41 4.97 14.14
N PHE A 204 -19.36 4.92 12.80
CA PHE A 204 -20.24 4.09 11.98
C PHE A 204 -19.42 3.01 11.27
N THR A 205 -19.61 1.76 11.66
CA THR A 205 -18.89 0.62 11.07
C THR A 205 -19.71 -0.04 9.99
N ILE A 206 -19.22 -0.04 8.76
CA ILE A 206 -19.71 -0.82 7.62
C ILE A 206 -19.13 -2.24 7.71
N SER A 207 -19.95 -3.24 7.41
CA SER A 207 -19.51 -4.63 7.19
C SER A 207 -19.27 -4.86 5.70
N MET A 208 -18.00 -4.94 5.31
CA MET A 208 -17.56 -5.15 3.92
C MET A 208 -17.48 -6.65 3.61
N LYS A 209 -18.30 -7.13 2.67
CA LYS A 209 -18.23 -8.50 2.16
C LYS A 209 -17.23 -8.68 1.01
N ASP A 210 -16.70 -7.58 0.50
CA ASP A 210 -15.92 -7.48 -0.72
C ASP A 210 -15.18 -6.12 -0.77
N LEU A 211 -14.37 -5.91 -1.80
CA LEU A 211 -13.66 -4.66 -2.07
C LEU A 211 -14.51 -3.66 -2.89
N GLY A 212 -14.14 -2.37 -2.92
CA GLY A 212 -14.84 -1.32 -3.67
C GLY A 212 -14.92 0.03 -2.95
N SER A 213 -15.82 0.92 -3.39
CA SER A 213 -16.01 2.27 -2.82
C SER A 213 -17.15 2.32 -1.80
N TYR A 214 -16.87 2.86 -0.63
CA TYR A 214 -17.76 2.93 0.53
C TYR A 214 -17.81 4.33 1.14
N THR A 215 -18.92 4.66 1.79
CA THR A 215 -19.16 5.94 2.48
C THR A 215 -20.35 5.79 3.43
N VAL A 216 -20.56 6.75 4.34
CA VAL A 216 -21.74 6.82 5.21
C VAL A 216 -22.64 7.97 4.74
N VAL A 217 -23.94 7.71 4.69
CA VAL A 217 -24.96 8.68 4.27
C VAL A 217 -26.04 8.86 5.33
N SER A 218 -26.69 10.02 5.33
CA SER A 218 -27.95 10.25 6.04
C SER A 218 -29.13 10.18 5.07
N ASN A 219 -30.23 9.59 5.54
CA ASN A 219 -31.56 9.75 4.93
C ASN A 219 -32.26 10.99 5.48
#